data_AF-T1AC34-F1
#
_entry.id   AF-T1AC34-F1
#
_cell.length_a   1.000
_cell.length_b   1.000
_cell.length_c   1.000
_cell.angle_alpha   90.00
_cell.angle_beta   90.00
_cell.angle_gamma   90.00
#
_symmetry.space_group_name_H-M   'P 1'
#
loop_
_entity.id
_entity.type
_entity.pdbx_description
1 polymer ?
#
loop_
_entity_poly.entity_id
_entity_poly.type
_entity_poly.pdbx_seq_one_letter_code
_entity_poly.pdbx_strand_id
1 'polypeptide(L)' 'MTDRTIAVDYVARVEGEGALAVRLRGDAVEAVELNIFEPPRFFEAFLRGR' A
#
# COMPACT_ATOMS: atom_id res chain seq x y z
N MET A 1 -2.86 -25.65 -9.68
CA MET A 1 -3.23 -24.66 -8.65
C MET A 1 -3.53 -23.36 -9.37
N THR A 2 -4.57 -22.63 -8.96
CA THR A 2 -4.99 -21.39 -9.61
C THR A 2 -4.29 -20.20 -8.96
N ASP A 3 -3.75 -19.30 -9.77
CA ASP A 3 -3.21 -18.02 -9.30
C ASP A 3 -4.30 -16.95 -9.35
N ARG A 4 -4.46 -16.19 -8.26
CA ARG A 4 -5.44 -15.10 -8.15
C ARG A 4 -4.78 -13.88 -7.54
N THR A 5 -5.13 -12.70 -8.05
CA THR A 5 -4.76 -11.42 -7.44
C THR A 5 -6.01 -10.69 -6.95
N ILE A 6 -5.93 -10.11 -5.76
CA ILE A 6 -6.90 -9.16 -5.22
C ILE A 6 -6.20 -7.80 -5.17
N ALA A 7 -6.74 -6.83 -5.91
CA ALA A 7 -6.27 -5.45 -5.91
C ALA A 7 -7.30 -4.57 -5.20
N VAL A 8 -6.82 -3.76 -4.25
CA VAL A 8 -7.61 -2.74 -3.55
C VAL A 8 -6.90 -1.42 -3.77
N ASP A 9 -7.41 -0.63 -4.71
CA ASP A 9 -6.75 0.60 -5.17
C ASP A 9 -6.76 1.72 -4.12
N TYR A 10 -7.73 1.68 -3.19
CA TYR A 10 -7.80 2.62 -2.07
C TYR A 10 -8.36 1.93 -0.83
N VAL A 11 -7.54 1.80 0.21
CA VAL A 11 -7.94 1.16 1.47
C VAL A 11 -8.78 2.14 2.28
N ALA A 12 -10.02 1.77 2.56
CA ALA A 12 -10.91 2.56 3.39
C ALA A 12 -10.72 2.29 4.90
N ARG A 13 -11.12 3.26 5.73
CA ARG A 13 -11.09 3.19 7.22
C ARG A 13 -9.69 3.09 7.82
N VAL A 14 -8.72 3.72 7.17
CA VAL A 14 -7.37 3.96 7.69
C VAL A 14 -7.07 5.45 7.64
N GLU A 15 -6.09 5.89 8.41
CA GLU A 15 -5.50 7.22 8.24
C GLU A 15 -4.56 7.20 7.02
N GLY A 16 -4.51 8.31 6.29
CA GLY A 16 -3.69 8.44 5.09
C GLY A 16 -4.25 7.75 3.84
N GLU A 17 -3.35 7.57 2.88
CA GLU A 17 -3.62 7.06 1.54
C GLU A 17 -2.79 5.78 1.29
N GLY A 18 -3.45 4.73 0.79
CA GLY A 18 -2.75 3.50 0.45
C GLY A 18 -3.57 2.48 -0.32
N ALA A 19 -2.86 1.55 -0.96
CA ALA A 19 -3.41 0.45 -1.77
C ALA A 19 -2.79 -0.89 -1.36
N LEU A 20 -3.50 -1.98 -1.63
CA LEU A 20 -3.04 -3.35 -1.37
C LEU A 20 -3.14 -4.22 -2.63
N ALA A 21 -2.06 -4.95 -2.90
CA ALA A 21 -2.07 -6.05 -3.85
C ALA A 21 -1.78 -7.36 -3.11
N VAL A 22 -2.72 -8.30 -3.19
CA VAL A 22 -2.60 -9.63 -2.55
C VAL A 22 -2.59 -10.70 -3.61
N ARG A 23 -1.53 -11.51 -3.64
CA ARG A 23 -1.37 -12.65 -4.54
C ARG A 23 -1.63 -13.95 -3.80
N LEU A 24 -2.51 -14.79 -4.34
CA LEU A 24 -2.87 -16.09 -3.80
C LEU A 24 -2.48 -17.20 -4.77
N ARG A 25 -2.05 -18.33 -4.20
CA ARG A 25 -1.86 -19.60 -4.90
C ARG A 25 -2.75 -20.66 -4.26
N GLY A 26 -3.87 -20.97 -4.91
CA GLY A 26 -4.96 -21.70 -4.25
C GLY A 26 -5.51 -20.90 -3.06
N ASP A 27 -5.55 -21.51 -1.88
CA ASP A 27 -6.09 -20.90 -0.66
C ASP A 27 -5.01 -20.24 0.22
N ALA A 28 -3.75 -20.26 -0.22
CA ALA A 28 -2.64 -19.66 0.50
C ALA A 28 -2.28 -18.28 -0.07
N VAL A 29 -2.07 -17.30 0.81
CA VAL A 29 -1.47 -16.02 0.46
C VAL A 29 0.02 -16.24 0.18
N GLU A 30 0.46 -15.88 -1.01
CA GLU A 30 1.84 -15.99 -1.45
C GLU A 30 2.60 -14.67 -1.25
N ALA A 31 1.95 -13.54 -1.51
CA ALA A 31 2.55 -12.22 -1.38
C ALA A 31 1.51 -11.15 -1.04
N VAL A 32 1.94 -10.12 -0.31
CA VAL A 32 1.18 -8.91 -0.02
C VAL A 32 2.09 -7.71 -0.22
N GLU A 33 1.63 -6.73 -0.97
CA GLU A 33 2.31 -5.44 -1.17
C GLU A 33 1.43 -4.31 -0.65
N LEU A 34 1.98 -3.50 0.26
CA LEU A 34 1.39 -2.25 0.71
C LEU A 34 2.02 -1.10 -0.06
N ASN A 35 1.17 -0.38 -0.78
CA ASN A 35 1.55 0.83 -1.50
C ASN A 35 1.07 2.03 -0.69
N ILE A 36 2.00 2.84 -0.19
CA ILE A 36 1.71 4.11 0.49
C ILE A 36 2.07 5.22 -0.50
N PHE A 37 1.10 6.05 -0.81
CA PHE A 37 1.29 7.18 -1.71
C PHE A 37 0.70 8.41 -1.06
N GLU A 38 1.40 9.52 -1.14
CA GLU A 38 0.92 10.81 -0.67
C GLU A 38 1.57 11.91 -1.52
N PRO A 39 0.92 13.06 -1.70
CA PRO A 39 1.56 14.21 -2.33
C PRO A 39 2.79 14.65 -1.50
N PRO A 40 3.85 15.18 -2.13
CA PRO A 40 5.05 15.62 -1.41
C PRO A 40 4.73 16.65 -0.32
N ARG A 41 4.99 16.30 0.94
CA ARG A 41 4.73 17.18 2.10
C ARG A 41 5.91 18.07 2.47
N PHE A 42 7.12 17.71 2.02
CA PHE A 42 8.38 18.44 2.24
C PHE A 42 8.77 18.71 3.70
N PHE A 43 8.16 18.05 4.69
CA PHE A 43 8.44 18.30 6.10
C PHE A 43 9.93 18.22 6.45
N GLU A 44 10.62 17.18 5.99
CA GLU A 44 12.06 17.00 6.23
C GLU A 44 12.90 18.13 5.63
N ALA A 45 12.49 18.67 4.48
CA ALA A 45 13.19 19.76 3.82
C ALA A 45 12.94 21.09 4.56
N PHE A 46 11.71 21.35 4.99
CA PHE A 46 11.34 22.58 5.70
C PHE A 46 11.91 22.67 7.11
N LEU A 47 12.19 21.52 7.75
CA LEU A 47 12.68 21.46 9.12
C LEU A 47 14.21 21.47 9.24
N ARG A 48 14.96 21.58 8.14
CA ARG A 48 16.43 21.70 8.20
C ARG A 48 16.85 23.00 8.89
N GLY A 49 17.71 22.89 9.90
CA GLY A 49 18.27 24.05 10.61
C GLY A 49 17.29 24.73 11.59
N ARG A 50 16.16 24.08 11.89
CA ARG A 50 15.32 24.40 13.03
C ARG A 50 15.51 23.39 14.16
#